data_AF-A0A7S2FRZ7-F1
#
_entry.id   AF-A0A7S2FRZ7-F1
#
_cell.length_a   1.000
_cell.length_b   1.000
_cell.length_c   1.000
_cell.angle_alpha   90.00
_cell.angle_beta   90.00
_cell.angle_gamma   90.00
#
_symmetry.space_group_name_H-M   'P 1'
#
loop_
_entity.id
_entity.type
_entity.pdbx_description
1 polymer ?
#
loop_
_entity_poly.entity_id
_entity_poly.type
_entity_poly.pdbx_seq_one_letter_code
_entity_poly.pdbx_strand_id
1 'polypeptide(L)'
;MANELWFTPGPSGKDGTALLELQIKRLSDAHELVGERPDGWTPLVLAPQSSMSTCCCMPYVQIPEGFSAIVTKLGAIVDGDMEDRTWSPGCHWFSPLYSVDKLVSKQLVVFDTPVKDCKTKDAITVNLDVLIIFEVMKACDFVYQLGAQKLDDLMRASQDEALRQMAFETNVEDIYDLHGTNTQHIIDDLNESKFNKYGVHIHHF
;
A
#
# COMPACT_ATOMS: atom_id res chain seq x y z
N MET A 1 3.56 -29.76 -1.26
CA MET A 1 4.32 -29.46 -0.03
C MET A 1 3.98 -28.03 0.34
N ALA A 2 3.18 -27.83 1.39
CA ALA A 2 2.80 -26.50 1.83
C ALA A 2 4.03 -25.85 2.47
N ASN A 3 4.55 -24.77 1.87
CA ASN A 3 5.51 -23.89 2.53
C ASN A 3 4.81 -23.37 3.79
N GLU A 4 5.35 -23.65 4.96
CA GLU A 4 4.95 -22.95 6.18
C GLU A 4 5.32 -21.48 5.98
N LEU A 5 4.33 -20.66 5.64
CA LEU A 5 4.50 -19.21 5.55
C LEU A 5 5.03 -18.73 6.90
N TRP A 6 6.23 -18.15 6.91
CA TRP A 6 6.87 -17.64 8.12
C TRP A 6 6.22 -16.34 8.62
N PHE A 7 5.16 -15.90 7.93
CA PHE A 7 4.25 -14.80 8.23
C PHE A 7 2.80 -15.31 8.22
N THR A 8 1.90 -14.64 8.96
CA THR A 8 0.47 -14.94 8.92
C THR A 8 -0.20 -14.05 7.87
N PRO A 9 -0.60 -14.56 6.68
CA PRO A 9 -1.41 -13.78 5.77
C PRO A 9 -2.74 -13.44 6.45
N GLY A 10 -3.14 -12.17 6.42
CA GLY A 10 -4.50 -11.77 6.76
C GLY A 10 -5.49 -12.41 5.78
N PRO A 11 -6.75 -12.63 6.15
CA PRO A 11 -7.72 -13.26 5.26
C PRO A 11 -7.95 -12.37 4.02
N SER A 12 -7.44 -12.80 2.87
CA SER A 12 -7.82 -12.23 1.57
C SER A 12 -9.15 -12.86 1.15
N GLY A 13 -10.25 -12.25 1.60
CA GLY A 13 -11.62 -12.63 1.23
C GLY A 13 -12.24 -11.70 0.18
N LYS A 14 -11.46 -10.80 -0.42
CA LYS A 14 -11.93 -9.76 -1.33
C LYS A 14 -11.51 -10.09 -2.76
N ASP A 15 -12.37 -9.78 -3.73
CA ASP A 15 -12.07 -9.97 -5.15
C ASP A 15 -10.94 -8.99 -5.58
N GLY A 16 -9.91 -9.46 -6.26
CA GLY A 16 -8.78 -8.63 -6.70
C GLY A 16 -7.62 -8.55 -5.71
N THR A 17 -6.83 -7.48 -5.77
CA THR A 17 -5.65 -7.26 -4.93
C THR A 17 -6.06 -6.77 -3.54
N ALA A 18 -5.67 -7.46 -2.47
CA ALA A 18 -5.88 -6.99 -1.10
C ALA A 18 -4.59 -6.36 -0.52
N LEU A 19 -4.68 -5.14 0.03
CA LEU A 19 -3.55 -4.51 0.72
C LEU A 19 -3.50 -4.93 2.19
N LEU A 20 -2.39 -5.52 2.60
CA LEU A 20 -2.24 -6.07 3.94
C LEU A 20 -1.04 -5.49 4.70
N GLU A 21 -1.19 -5.49 6.02
CA GLU A 21 -0.07 -5.35 6.95
C GLU A 21 0.39 -6.75 7.35
N LEU A 22 1.66 -7.06 7.12
CA LEU A 22 2.25 -8.36 7.49
C LEU A 22 3.20 -8.25 8.66
N GLN A 23 3.20 -9.29 9.49
CA GLN A 23 4.19 -9.44 10.56
C GLN A 23 5.38 -10.21 10.01
N ILE A 24 6.58 -9.63 10.11
CA ILE A 24 7.83 -10.25 9.68
C ILE A 24 8.71 -10.59 10.87
N LYS A 25 9.51 -11.65 10.78
CA LYS A 25 10.43 -12.01 11.88
C LYS A 25 11.67 -11.13 11.87
N ARG A 26 12.26 -10.90 10.69
CA ARG A 26 13.49 -10.14 10.52
C ARG A 26 13.31 -9.06 9.46
N LEU A 27 14.01 -7.95 9.61
CA LEU A 27 14.02 -6.85 8.62
C LEU A 27 14.57 -7.29 7.26
N SER A 28 15.52 -8.23 7.25
CA SER A 28 16.14 -8.74 6.02
C SER A 28 15.15 -9.44 5.09
N ASP A 29 14.09 -10.04 5.65
CA ASP A 29 13.10 -10.81 4.91
C ASP A 29 12.08 -9.90 4.17
N ALA A 30 12.13 -8.59 4.42
CA ALA A 30 11.21 -7.62 3.83
C ALA A 30 11.28 -7.58 2.29
N HIS A 31 12.48 -7.78 1.72
CA HIS A 31 12.66 -7.71 0.26
C HIS A 31 12.04 -8.91 -0.46
N GLU A 32 11.99 -10.07 0.19
CA GLU A 32 11.33 -11.26 -0.36
C GLU A 32 9.81 -11.04 -0.47
N LEU A 33 9.20 -10.36 0.51
CA LEU A 33 7.75 -10.18 0.56
C LEU A 33 7.21 -9.09 -0.38
N VAL A 34 7.94 -8.00 -0.56
CA VAL A 34 7.42 -6.86 -1.34
C VAL A 34 7.48 -7.09 -2.85
N GLY A 35 8.29 -8.06 -3.30
CA GLY A 35 8.29 -8.52 -4.69
C GLY A 35 7.32 -9.67 -4.97
N GLU A 36 6.87 -10.38 -3.95
CA GLU A 36 5.90 -11.46 -4.11
C GLU A 36 4.48 -10.90 -4.12
N ARG A 37 3.67 -11.37 -5.07
CA ARG A 37 2.20 -11.28 -5.02
C ARG A 37 1.63 -12.68 -4.78
N PRO A 38 1.80 -13.30 -3.59
CA PRO A 38 1.16 -14.58 -3.34
C PRO A 38 -0.34 -14.32 -3.27
N ASP A 39 -1.14 -15.11 -3.99
CA ASP A 39 -2.58 -15.25 -3.74
C ASP A 39 -3.42 -13.95 -3.71
N GLY A 40 -3.11 -12.98 -4.60
CA GLY A 40 -3.95 -11.79 -4.79
C GLY A 40 -3.89 -10.78 -3.65
N TRP A 41 -2.83 -10.76 -2.85
CA TRP A 41 -2.58 -9.68 -1.90
C TRP A 41 -1.21 -9.07 -2.12
N THR A 42 -1.03 -7.83 -1.66
CA THR A 42 0.24 -7.11 -1.75
C THR A 42 0.54 -6.49 -0.39
N PRO A 43 1.70 -6.80 0.22
CA PRO A 43 2.04 -6.26 1.53
C PRO A 43 2.52 -4.83 1.38
N LEU A 44 1.77 -3.89 1.98
CA LEU A 44 2.11 -2.47 1.92
C LEU A 44 2.90 -2.02 3.15
N VAL A 45 2.58 -2.62 4.31
CA VAL A 45 3.21 -2.34 5.60
C VAL A 45 3.74 -3.64 6.19
N LEU A 46 4.97 -3.63 6.68
CA LEU A 46 5.57 -4.75 7.38
C LEU A 46 5.87 -4.34 8.82
N ALA A 47 5.46 -5.16 9.77
CA ALA A 47 5.70 -4.97 11.18
C ALA A 47 6.70 -6.03 11.66
N PRO A 48 7.96 -5.67 11.95
CA PRO A 48 8.95 -6.61 12.43
C PRO A 48 8.72 -6.99 13.89
N GLN A 49 8.77 -8.29 14.20
CA GLN A 49 8.75 -8.80 15.59
C GLN A 49 10.09 -8.59 16.30
N SER A 50 11.18 -8.59 15.54
CA SER A 50 12.52 -8.30 16.04
C SER A 50 13.21 -7.33 15.09
N SER A 51 13.64 -6.19 15.63
CA SER A 51 14.30 -5.13 14.87
C SER A 51 15.81 -5.07 15.12
N MET A 52 16.31 -5.79 16.13
CA MET A 52 17.73 -5.77 16.49
C MET A 52 18.41 -7.06 16.06
N SER A 53 19.49 -6.92 15.28
CA SER A 53 20.39 -8.04 14.99
C SER A 53 21.02 -8.51 16.30
N THR A 54 20.82 -9.78 16.65
CA THR A 54 21.21 -10.39 17.95
C THR A 54 22.73 -10.58 18.12
N CYS A 55 23.56 -9.78 17.45
CA CYS A 55 25.00 -9.80 17.66
C CYS A 55 25.36 -8.99 18.91
N CYS A 56 25.86 -9.70 19.92
CA CYS A 56 26.10 -9.25 21.30
C CYS A 56 26.98 -7.98 21.48
N CYS A 57 27.61 -7.46 20.43
CA CYS A 57 28.62 -6.41 20.52
C CYS A 57 28.42 -5.18 19.62
N MET A 58 27.42 -5.15 18.71
CA MET A 58 27.14 -3.97 17.88
C MET A 58 25.64 -3.82 17.59
N PRO A 59 24.92 -2.88 18.24
CA PRO A 59 23.52 -2.63 17.95
C PRO A 59 23.38 -1.76 16.69
N TYR A 60 23.49 -2.39 15.52
CA TYR A 60 23.13 -1.77 14.26
C TYR A 60 21.79 -2.31 13.76
N VAL A 61 21.01 -1.44 13.14
CA VAL A 61 19.75 -1.78 12.48
C VAL A 61 19.91 -1.47 11.00
N GLN A 62 19.66 -2.47 10.16
CA GLN A 62 19.71 -2.31 8.72
C GLN A 62 18.28 -2.19 8.18
N ILE A 63 17.95 -1.00 7.68
CA ILE A 63 16.69 -0.73 6.99
C ILE A 63 16.86 -1.12 5.52
N PRO A 64 16.03 -2.01 4.97
CA PRO A 64 16.09 -2.41 3.56
C PRO A 64 15.83 -1.24 2.60
N GLU A 65 16.42 -1.31 1.41
CA GLU A 65 16.18 -0.34 0.34
C GLU A 65 14.73 -0.40 -0.19
N GLY A 66 14.19 0.76 -0.56
CA GLY A 66 12.80 0.89 -1.01
C GLY A 66 11.77 0.99 0.12
N PHE A 67 12.20 1.01 1.38
CA PHE A 67 11.33 1.14 2.54
C PHE A 67 11.62 2.40 3.35
N SER A 68 10.57 2.95 3.95
CA SER A 68 10.67 3.92 5.04
C SER A 68 10.38 3.23 6.37
N ALA A 69 11.28 3.37 7.34
CA ALA A 69 11.09 2.79 8.66
C ALA A 69 10.57 3.80 9.67
N ILE A 70 9.59 3.37 10.46
CA ILE A 70 9.13 4.08 11.65
C ILE A 70 9.80 3.42 12.85
N VAL A 71 10.60 4.21 13.58
CA VAL A 71 11.37 3.74 14.74
C VAL A 71 10.75 4.29 16.01
N THR A 72 10.63 3.43 17.01
CA THR A 72 10.16 3.79 18.35
C THR A 72 11.25 3.51 19.38
N LYS A 73 11.27 4.33 20.43
CA LYS A 73 12.12 4.16 21.61
C LYS A 73 11.21 4.09 22.83
N LEU A 74 11.16 2.94 23.50
CA LEU A 74 10.30 2.72 24.68
C LEU A 74 8.82 3.13 24.43
N GLY A 75 8.31 2.90 23.22
CA GLY A 75 6.94 3.25 22.82
C GLY A 75 6.74 4.71 22.38
N ALA A 76 7.76 5.56 22.46
CA ALA A 76 7.72 6.91 21.87
C ALA A 76 8.26 6.88 20.43
N ILE A 77 7.57 7.52 19.49
CA ILE A 77 8.02 7.66 18.11
C ILE A 77 9.26 8.56 18.09
N VAL A 78 10.29 8.14 17.35
CA VAL A 78 11.51 8.93 17.15
C VAL A 78 11.51 9.46 15.73
N ASP A 79 11.56 10.78 15.60
CA ASP A 79 11.67 11.44 14.30
C ASP A 79 12.97 11.04 13.61
N GLY A 80 12.84 10.54 12.39
CA GLY A 80 13.97 10.16 11.52
C GLY A 80 14.55 11.32 10.71
N ASP A 81 15.39 10.96 9.75
CA ASP A 81 16.15 11.86 8.88
C ASP A 81 15.39 12.34 7.63
N MET A 82 14.28 11.68 7.26
CA MET A 82 13.45 12.08 6.13
C MET A 82 12.41 13.15 6.52
N GLU A 83 11.92 13.91 5.53
CA GLU A 83 10.88 14.94 5.71
C GLU A 83 9.60 14.38 6.37
N ASP A 84 9.31 13.09 6.16
CA ASP A 84 8.13 12.41 6.70
C ASP A 84 8.32 11.91 8.15
N ARG A 85 9.41 12.32 8.83
CA ARG A 85 9.82 11.84 10.16
C ARG A 85 10.14 10.34 10.20
N THR A 86 10.36 9.72 9.03
CA THR A 86 10.79 8.33 8.91
C THR A 86 12.28 8.22 8.69
N TRP A 87 12.83 7.03 8.93
CA TRP A 87 14.23 6.73 8.73
C TRP A 87 14.49 6.24 7.31
N SER A 88 15.52 6.78 6.68
CA SER A 88 15.96 6.40 5.34
C SER A 88 16.53 4.98 5.31
N PRO A 89 16.51 4.31 4.14
CA PRO A 89 17.21 3.04 3.96
C PRO A 89 18.69 3.12 4.30
N GLY A 90 19.22 2.06 4.89
CA GLY A 90 20.64 1.97 5.23
C GLY A 90 20.91 1.37 6.61
N CYS A 91 22.18 1.40 6.99
CA CYS A 91 22.64 0.92 8.28
C CYS A 91 22.67 2.07 9.27
N HIS A 92 21.85 1.99 10.32
CA HIS A 92 21.78 2.99 11.38
C HIS A 92 22.30 2.43 12.68
N TRP A 93 23.10 3.22 13.38
CA TRP A 93 23.61 2.86 14.70
C TRP A 93 22.64 3.34 15.77
N PHE A 94 21.94 2.40 16.40
CA PHE A 94 20.95 2.71 17.43
C PHE A 94 21.32 2.13 18.78
N SER A 95 20.86 2.78 19.84
CA SER A 95 20.92 2.17 21.17
C SER A 95 19.97 0.95 21.20
N PRO A 96 20.24 -0.09 22.02
CA PRO A 96 19.36 -1.25 22.18
C PRO A 96 17.91 -0.94 22.61
N LEU A 97 17.62 0.29 23.01
CA LEU A 97 16.29 0.76 23.40
C LEU A 97 15.41 1.19 22.19
N TYR A 98 16.00 1.26 21.00
CA TYR A 98 15.32 1.62 19.77
C TYR A 98 14.89 0.35 19.04
N SER A 99 13.68 0.37 18.52
CA SER A 99 13.10 -0.71 17.74
C SER A 99 12.37 -0.16 16.52
N VAL A 100 12.53 -0.80 15.37
CA VAL A 100 11.66 -0.56 14.22
C VAL A 100 10.27 -1.11 14.54
N ASP A 101 9.26 -0.25 14.48
CA ASP A 101 7.85 -0.62 14.73
C ASP A 101 7.15 -1.03 13.44
N LYS A 102 7.36 -0.25 12.35
CA LYS A 102 6.78 -0.49 11.03
C LYS A 102 7.78 -0.15 9.93
N LEU A 103 7.73 -0.90 8.84
CA LEU A 103 8.33 -0.60 7.55
C LEU A 103 7.21 -0.37 6.55
N VAL A 104 7.31 0.69 5.76
CA VAL A 104 6.34 1.01 4.70
C VAL A 104 7.08 1.00 3.36
N SER A 105 6.52 0.30 2.37
CA SER A 105 7.10 0.31 1.02
C SER A 105 6.88 1.67 0.36
N LYS A 106 7.94 2.23 -0.23
CA LYS A 106 7.90 3.42 -1.09
C LYS A 106 7.84 3.09 -2.58
N GLN A 107 7.74 1.81 -2.91
CA GLN A 107 7.63 1.37 -4.30
C GLN A 107 6.22 1.63 -4.83
N LEU A 108 6.12 1.77 -6.16
CA LEU A 108 4.82 1.86 -6.85
C LEU A 108 4.09 0.52 -6.71
N VAL A 109 2.92 0.56 -6.08
CA VAL A 109 2.05 -0.60 -5.89
C VAL A 109 0.92 -0.54 -6.91
N VAL A 110 0.69 -1.68 -7.58
CA VAL A 110 -0.44 -1.85 -8.49
C VAL A 110 -1.59 -2.49 -7.72
N PHE A 111 -2.73 -1.82 -7.71
CA PHE A 111 -3.96 -2.25 -7.08
C PHE A 111 -4.98 -2.63 -8.15
N ASP A 112 -5.26 -3.92 -8.27
CA ASP A 112 -6.27 -4.45 -9.17
C ASP A 112 -7.58 -4.69 -8.42
N THR A 113 -8.71 -4.17 -8.91
CA THR A 113 -10.03 -4.49 -8.36
C THR A 113 -11.06 -4.59 -9.48
N PRO A 114 -11.82 -5.71 -9.54
CA PRO A 114 -12.93 -5.84 -10.48
C PRO A 114 -14.16 -5.09 -9.96
N VAL A 115 -14.77 -4.26 -10.80
CA VAL A 115 -16.05 -3.61 -10.51
C VAL A 115 -17.17 -4.27 -11.30
N LYS A 116 -18.13 -4.84 -10.55
CA LYS A 116 -19.25 -5.60 -11.10
C LYS A 116 -20.49 -4.74 -11.26
N ASP A 117 -21.32 -5.11 -12.23
CA ASP A 117 -22.69 -4.58 -12.44
C ASP A 117 -22.77 -3.05 -12.61
N CYS A 118 -21.82 -2.46 -13.34
CA CYS A 118 -21.89 -1.04 -13.71
C CYS A 118 -22.93 -0.84 -14.81
N LYS A 119 -23.81 0.15 -14.64
CA LYS A 119 -24.79 0.52 -15.66
C LYS A 119 -24.25 1.60 -16.56
N THR A 120 -24.32 1.33 -17.85
CA THR A 120 -23.96 2.28 -18.89
C THR A 120 -25.10 3.26 -19.16
N LYS A 121 -24.84 4.28 -19.98
CA LYS A 121 -25.87 5.21 -20.44
C LYS A 121 -27.05 4.53 -21.13
N ASP A 122 -26.79 3.41 -21.81
CA ASP A 122 -27.81 2.59 -22.50
C ASP A 122 -28.54 1.61 -21.57
N ALA A 123 -28.32 1.73 -20.25
CA ALA A 123 -28.86 0.86 -19.21
C ALA A 123 -28.44 -0.62 -19.35
N ILE A 124 -27.35 -0.89 -20.07
CA ILE A 124 -26.73 -2.21 -20.18
C ILE A 124 -25.76 -2.38 -19.00
N THR A 125 -25.69 -3.58 -18.44
CA THR A 125 -24.76 -3.90 -17.34
C THR A 125 -23.44 -4.41 -17.90
N VAL A 126 -22.34 -3.80 -17.47
CA VAL A 126 -20.96 -4.20 -17.81
C VAL A 126 -20.15 -4.48 -16.55
N ASN A 127 -19.16 -5.36 -16.67
CA ASN A 127 -18.16 -5.58 -15.64
C ASN A 127 -16.84 -4.99 -16.15
N LEU A 128 -16.19 -4.18 -15.31
CA LEU A 128 -14.97 -3.46 -15.67
C LEU A 128 -13.86 -3.84 -14.69
N ASP A 129 -12.70 -4.19 -15.23
CA ASP A 129 -11.49 -4.45 -14.45
C ASP A 129 -10.56 -3.25 -14.58
N VAL A 130 -10.15 -2.67 -13.45
CA VAL A 130 -9.34 -1.45 -13.43
C VAL A 130 -8.19 -1.55 -12.44
N LEU A 131 -7.09 -0.94 -12.84
CA LEU A 131 -5.79 -1.01 -12.20
C LEU A 131 -5.36 0.39 -11.76
N ILE A 132 -5.12 0.56 -10.47
CA ILE A 132 -4.61 1.82 -9.91
C ILE A 132 -3.14 1.64 -9.57
N ILE A 133 -2.30 2.58 -10.00
CA ILE A 133 -0.89 2.62 -9.60
C ILE A 133 -0.72 3.76 -8.61
N PHE A 134 -0.32 3.44 -7.39
CA PHE A 134 -0.16 4.41 -6.31
C PHE A 134 1.16 4.23 -5.57
N GLU A 135 1.55 5.28 -4.85
CA GLU A 135 2.73 5.36 -4.01
C GLU A 135 2.38 5.93 -2.64
N VAL A 136 3.07 5.48 -1.59
CA VAL A 136 2.98 6.10 -0.26
C VAL A 136 4.10 7.11 -0.09
N MET A 137 3.76 8.39 -0.15
CA MET A 137 4.68 9.50 0.08
C MET A 137 5.01 9.62 1.58
N LYS A 138 3.99 9.80 2.43
CA LYS A 138 4.17 10.04 3.87
C LYS A 138 3.85 8.82 4.72
N ALA A 139 4.84 7.94 4.88
CA ALA A 139 4.68 6.68 5.59
C ALA A 139 4.17 6.81 7.04
N CYS A 140 4.63 7.82 7.79
CA CYS A 140 4.22 8.03 9.19
C CYS A 140 2.74 8.42 9.30
N ASP A 141 2.30 9.41 8.52
CA ASP A 141 0.90 9.86 8.51
C ASP A 141 -0.02 8.75 8.00
N PHE A 142 0.41 8.00 6.98
CA PHE A 142 -0.31 6.87 6.42
C PHE A 142 -0.61 5.78 7.46
N VAL A 143 0.40 5.32 8.18
CA VAL A 143 0.28 4.22 9.16
C VAL A 143 -0.64 4.61 10.31
N TYR A 144 -0.49 5.81 10.86
CA TYR A 144 -1.23 6.22 12.06
C TYR A 144 -2.63 6.77 11.77
N GLN A 145 -2.89 7.33 10.58
CA GLN A 145 -4.21 7.88 10.25
C GLN A 145 -5.12 6.87 9.54
N LEU A 146 -4.58 6.04 8.65
CA LEU A 146 -5.36 5.18 7.76
C LEU A 146 -5.05 3.69 7.98
N GLY A 147 -3.80 3.28 7.74
CA GLY A 147 -3.38 1.89 7.73
C GLY A 147 -3.79 1.14 6.45
N ALA A 148 -3.13 -0.01 6.20
CA ALA A 148 -3.24 -0.74 4.92
C ALA A 148 -4.67 -1.25 4.61
N GLN A 149 -5.36 -1.82 5.59
CA GLN A 149 -6.69 -2.38 5.39
C GLN A 149 -7.75 -1.32 5.09
N LYS A 150 -7.71 -0.18 5.79
CA LYS A 150 -8.65 0.92 5.53
C LYS A 150 -8.37 1.60 4.20
N LEU A 151 -7.10 1.65 3.79
CA LEU A 151 -6.72 2.13 2.47
C LEU A 151 -7.29 1.24 1.37
N ASP A 152 -7.23 -0.08 1.52
CA ASP A 152 -7.87 -1.03 0.59
C ASP A 152 -9.38 -0.76 0.46
N ASP A 153 -10.10 -0.64 1.58
CA ASP A 153 -11.53 -0.32 1.57
C ASP A 153 -11.84 1.02 0.89
N LEU A 154 -11.03 2.05 1.19
CA LEU A 154 -11.21 3.39 0.66
C LEU A 154 -10.92 3.45 -0.84
N MET A 155 -9.88 2.75 -1.32
CA MET A 155 -9.57 2.65 -2.74
C MET A 155 -10.67 1.93 -3.49
N ARG A 156 -11.12 0.77 -3.00
CA ARG A 156 -12.23 0.01 -3.60
C ARG A 156 -13.47 0.87 -3.72
N ALA A 157 -13.90 1.53 -2.64
CA ALA A 157 -15.09 2.38 -2.64
C ALA A 157 -14.94 3.60 -3.57
N SER A 158 -13.74 4.19 -3.65
CA SER A 158 -13.49 5.37 -4.48
C SER A 158 -13.42 5.02 -5.96
N GLN A 159 -12.80 3.89 -6.29
CA GLN A 159 -12.73 3.33 -7.64
C GLN A 159 -14.12 2.95 -8.13
N ASP A 160 -14.90 2.25 -7.30
CA ASP A 160 -16.29 1.89 -7.56
C ASP A 160 -17.14 3.10 -7.96
N GLU A 161 -17.01 4.20 -7.21
CA GLU A 161 -17.76 5.43 -7.48
C GLU A 161 -17.29 6.11 -8.77
N ALA A 162 -15.97 6.27 -8.95
CA ALA A 162 -15.40 6.90 -10.14
C ALA A 162 -15.78 6.12 -11.41
N LEU A 163 -15.71 4.78 -11.37
CA LEU A 163 -16.09 3.94 -12.50
C LEU A 163 -17.58 3.95 -12.77
N ARG A 164 -18.42 3.95 -11.74
CA ARG A 164 -19.87 4.07 -11.93
C ARG A 164 -20.24 5.39 -12.61
N GLN A 165 -19.59 6.48 -12.23
CA GLN A 165 -19.80 7.79 -12.86
C GLN A 165 -19.34 7.76 -14.34
N MET A 166 -18.14 7.27 -14.62
CA MET A 166 -17.63 7.13 -15.99
C MET A 166 -18.50 6.22 -16.87
N ALA A 167 -18.89 5.06 -16.35
CA ALA A 167 -19.74 4.12 -17.06
C ALA A 167 -21.10 4.74 -17.39
N PHE A 168 -21.67 5.52 -16.47
CA PHE A 168 -22.97 6.17 -16.67
C PHE A 168 -22.94 7.24 -17.77
N GLU A 169 -21.81 7.91 -17.97
CA GLU A 169 -21.65 8.93 -19.02
C GLU A 169 -21.38 8.34 -20.41
N THR A 170 -20.86 7.11 -20.45
CA THR A 170 -20.38 6.46 -21.67
C THR A 170 -21.42 5.51 -22.27
N ASN A 171 -21.55 5.50 -23.61
CA ASN A 171 -22.41 4.54 -24.30
C ASN A 171 -21.74 3.16 -24.31
N VAL A 172 -22.51 2.08 -24.46
CA VAL A 172 -21.98 0.71 -24.40
C VAL A 172 -20.92 0.42 -25.47
N GLU A 173 -21.04 1.04 -26.64
CA GLU A 173 -20.13 0.84 -27.78
C GLU A 173 -18.74 1.42 -27.50
N ASP A 174 -18.68 2.55 -26.78
CA ASP A 174 -17.46 3.31 -26.52
C ASP A 174 -16.70 2.80 -25.27
N ILE A 175 -17.27 1.84 -24.51
CA ILE A 175 -16.68 1.35 -23.25
C ILE A 175 -15.35 0.64 -23.47
N TYR A 176 -15.19 -0.06 -24.58
CA TYR A 176 -13.92 -0.71 -24.91
C TYR A 176 -12.80 0.30 -25.19
N ASP A 177 -13.16 1.53 -25.60
CA ASP A 177 -12.22 2.60 -25.89
C ASP A 177 -11.89 3.47 -24.66
N LEU A 178 -12.53 3.23 -23.51
CA LEU A 178 -12.31 3.99 -22.27
C LEU A 178 -10.86 3.93 -21.75
N HIS A 179 -10.13 2.86 -22.06
CA HIS A 179 -8.72 2.69 -21.66
C HIS A 179 -7.79 3.78 -22.23
N GLY A 180 -8.20 4.52 -23.27
CA GLY A 180 -7.44 5.61 -23.86
C GLY A 180 -7.90 7.03 -23.47
N THR A 181 -8.97 7.15 -22.69
CA THR A 181 -9.55 8.45 -22.32
C THR A 181 -8.70 9.15 -21.25
N ASN A 182 -8.71 10.49 -21.24
CA ASN A 182 -7.91 11.29 -20.32
C ASN A 182 -8.41 11.16 -18.85
N THR A 183 -7.90 10.17 -18.12
CA THR A 183 -8.22 9.90 -16.70
C THR A 183 -7.54 10.88 -15.73
N GLN A 184 -6.74 11.83 -16.23
CA GLN A 184 -5.99 12.78 -15.38
C GLN A 184 -6.88 13.60 -14.46
N HIS A 185 -8.04 14.06 -14.95
CA HIS A 185 -8.98 14.83 -14.13
C HIS A 185 -9.50 14.02 -12.92
N ILE A 186 -9.71 12.71 -13.10
CA ILE A 186 -10.16 11.80 -12.03
C ILE A 186 -9.04 11.59 -11.03
N ILE A 187 -7.81 11.44 -11.51
CA ILE A 187 -6.63 11.29 -10.66
C ILE A 187 -6.44 12.54 -9.78
N ASP A 188 -6.56 13.73 -10.37
CA ASP A 188 -6.45 15.01 -9.66
C ASP A 188 -7.55 15.13 -8.59
N ASP A 189 -8.80 14.89 -8.98
CA ASP A 189 -9.95 14.95 -8.06
C ASP A 189 -9.81 13.94 -6.90
N LEU A 190 -9.36 12.70 -7.18
CA LEU A 190 -9.15 11.68 -6.16
C LEU A 190 -8.00 12.07 -5.22
N ASN A 191 -6.88 12.52 -5.77
CA ASN A 191 -5.71 12.90 -5.00
C ASN A 191 -6.01 14.09 -4.07
N GLU A 192 -6.65 15.13 -4.58
CA GLU A 192 -7.00 16.33 -3.80
C GLU A 192 -8.07 16.06 -2.74
N SER A 193 -9.13 15.31 -3.10
CA SER A 193 -10.27 15.11 -2.20
C SER A 193 -10.03 14.06 -1.11
N LYS A 194 -9.26 13.00 -1.40
CA LYS A 194 -9.20 11.81 -0.53
C LYS A 194 -7.79 11.41 -0.12
N PHE A 195 -6.83 11.31 -1.04
CA PHE A 195 -5.59 10.57 -0.77
C PHE A 195 -4.42 11.41 -0.23
N ASN A 196 -4.25 12.66 -0.69
CA ASN A 196 -3.15 13.52 -0.27
C ASN A 196 -3.13 13.76 1.25
N LYS A 197 -4.31 13.80 1.89
CA LYS A 197 -4.44 13.94 3.35
C LYS A 197 -3.77 12.79 4.12
N TYR A 198 -3.83 11.57 3.57
CA TYR A 198 -3.29 10.37 4.20
C TYR A 198 -1.86 10.04 3.75
N GLY A 199 -1.24 10.91 2.94
CA GLY A 199 0.13 10.70 2.46
C GLY A 199 0.24 9.66 1.35
N VAL A 200 -0.84 9.39 0.61
CA VAL A 200 -0.87 8.49 -0.54
C VAL A 200 -1.06 9.31 -1.81
N HIS A 201 -0.34 8.95 -2.86
CA HIS A 201 -0.42 9.61 -4.16
C HIS A 201 -0.72 8.60 -5.26
N ILE A 202 -1.75 8.88 -6.05
CA ILE A 202 -2.14 8.05 -7.21
C ILE A 202 -1.48 8.65 -8.46
N HIS A 203 -0.77 7.80 -9.20
CA HIS A 203 -0.09 8.16 -10.45
C HIS A 203 -0.95 7.83 -11.67
N HIS A 204 -1.59 6.66 -11.67
CA HIS A 204 -2.37 6.17 -12.80
C HIS A 204 -3.65 5.48 -12.34
N PHE A 205 -4.68 5.65 -13.17
CA PHE A 205 -6.01 5.07 -13.06
C PHE A 205 -6.44 4.59 -14.45
#